data_AF-A0A6B0Y581-F1
#
_entry.id   AF-A0A6B0Y581-F1
#
_cell.length_a   1.000
_cell.length_b   1.000
_cell.length_c   1.000
_cell.angle_alpha   90.00
_cell.angle_beta   90.00
_cell.angle_gamma   90.00
#
_symmetry.space_group_name_H-M   'P 1'
#
loop_
_entity.id
_entity.type
_entity.pdbx_description
1 polymer ?
#
loop_
_entity_poly.entity_id
_entity_poly.type
_entity_poly.pdbx_seq_one_letter_code
_entity_poly.pdbx_strand_id
1 'polypeptide(L)'
;MIDYGKFRSSLKRLGEQHDNHLTLDAEVPELIREGVAESVIQRFKARYDCLWNVLKRHLMEEPGIADPPNSPKPIFRLANENRLLPSPVEQWLRHADACMDTSHDYDGEKTKAFLNLVPHFIDDAICLHGMMSGEAWR
;
A
#
# COMPACT_ATOMS: atom_id res chain seq x y z
N MET A 1 -19.32 11.44 0.97
CA MET A 1 -19.10 10.30 0.06
C MET A 1 -17.67 10.34 -0.39
N ILE A 2 -16.90 9.36 0.06
CA ILE A 2 -15.48 9.21 -0.23
C ILE A 2 -15.34 8.69 -1.67
N ASP A 3 -14.54 9.37 -2.49
CA ASP A 3 -14.21 8.88 -3.84
C ASP A 3 -13.05 7.88 -3.77
N TYR A 4 -13.39 6.59 -3.87
CA TYR A 4 -12.43 5.50 -3.88
C TYR A 4 -11.83 5.23 -5.28
N GLY A 5 -12.37 5.83 -6.34
CA GLY A 5 -12.00 5.52 -7.73
C GLY A 5 -10.56 5.87 -8.08
N LYS A 6 -10.04 6.96 -7.51
CA LYS A 6 -8.62 7.37 -7.66
C LYS A 6 -7.68 6.37 -6.98
N PHE A 7 -8.03 5.91 -5.77
CA PHE A 7 -7.24 4.92 -5.05
C PHE A 7 -7.18 3.61 -5.84
N ARG A 8 -8.34 3.08 -6.26
CA ARG A 8 -8.44 1.86 -7.08
C ARG A 8 -7.61 1.93 -8.35
N SER A 9 -7.79 2.98 -9.16
CA SER A 9 -7.03 3.15 -10.41
C SER A 9 -5.52 3.16 -10.15
N SER A 10 -5.10 3.82 -9.08
CA SER A 10 -3.69 3.91 -8.73
C SER A 10 -3.09 2.60 -8.19
N LEU A 11 -3.88 1.81 -7.45
CA LEU A 11 -3.48 0.50 -6.95
C LEU A 11 -3.34 -0.52 -8.09
N LYS A 12 -4.23 -0.46 -9.10
CA LYS A 12 -4.08 -1.25 -10.33
C LYS A 12 -2.74 -1.00 -11.03
N ARG A 13 -2.33 0.28 -11.14
CA ARG A 13 -1.03 0.65 -11.73
C ARG A 13 0.18 0.16 -10.92
N LEU A 14 0.03 -0.04 -9.61
CA LEU A 14 1.08 -0.66 -8.80
C LEU A 14 1.21 -2.15 -9.15
N GLY A 15 0.09 -2.88 -9.26
CA GLY A 15 0.08 -4.28 -9.70
C GLY A 15 0.72 -4.46 -11.08
N GLU A 16 0.31 -3.67 -12.08
CA GLU A 16 0.88 -3.72 -13.44
C GLU A 16 2.41 -3.48 -13.44
N GLN A 17 2.91 -2.56 -12.62
CA GLN A 17 4.35 -2.29 -12.55
C GLN A 17 5.10 -3.40 -11.81
N HIS A 18 4.48 -4.00 -10.79
CA HIS A 18 5.04 -5.14 -10.08
C HIS A 18 5.12 -6.36 -11.00
N ASP A 19 4.09 -6.62 -11.81
CA ASP A 19 4.11 -7.69 -12.81
C ASP A 19 5.23 -7.45 -13.84
N ASN A 20 5.36 -6.21 -14.33
CA ASN A 20 6.49 -5.84 -15.21
C ASN A 20 7.84 -6.13 -14.56
N HIS A 21 8.00 -5.84 -13.25
CA HIS A 21 9.23 -6.14 -12.53
C HIS A 21 9.55 -7.65 -12.52
N LEU A 22 8.53 -8.50 -12.35
CA LEU A 22 8.68 -9.96 -12.31
C LEU A 22 8.92 -10.58 -13.69
N THR A 23 8.38 -10.01 -14.76
CA THR A 23 8.44 -10.57 -16.11
C THR A 23 9.49 -9.91 -17.02
N LEU A 24 10.30 -9.00 -16.49
CA LEU A 24 11.36 -8.33 -17.23
C LEU A 24 12.38 -9.36 -17.76
N ASP A 25 12.70 -9.25 -19.05
CA ASP A 25 13.71 -10.11 -19.68
C ASP A 25 15.10 -9.88 -19.07
N ALA A 26 15.88 -10.96 -18.93
CA ALA A 26 17.27 -10.90 -18.48
C ALA A 26 18.17 -10.13 -19.46
N GLU A 27 17.78 -10.04 -20.74
CA GLU A 27 18.48 -9.24 -21.76
C GLU A 27 18.33 -7.73 -21.55
N VAL A 28 17.38 -7.28 -20.72
CA VAL A 28 17.21 -5.86 -20.40
C VAL A 28 18.39 -5.37 -19.55
N PRO A 29 18.98 -4.19 -19.87
CA PRO A 29 20.09 -3.64 -19.10
C PRO A 29 19.78 -3.53 -17.60
N GLU A 30 20.77 -3.82 -16.76
CA GLU A 30 20.62 -3.84 -15.30
C GLU A 30 20.02 -2.56 -14.73
N LEU A 31 20.54 -1.40 -15.16
CA LEU A 31 20.04 -0.09 -14.74
C LEU A 31 18.54 0.12 -15.05
N ILE A 32 18.03 -0.47 -16.14
CA ILE A 32 16.60 -0.40 -16.47
C ILE A 32 15.79 -1.30 -15.55
N ARG A 33 16.29 -2.50 -15.22
CA ARG A 33 15.63 -3.40 -14.27
C ARG A 33 15.57 -2.79 -12.87
N GLU A 34 16.66 -2.15 -12.44
CA GLU A 34 16.73 -1.38 -11.19
C GLU A 34 15.73 -0.22 -11.21
N GLY A 35 15.68 0.58 -12.29
CA GLY A 35 14.71 1.67 -12.41
C GLY A 35 13.24 1.19 -12.37
N VAL A 36 12.96 0.00 -12.90
CA VAL A 36 11.62 -0.61 -12.77
C VAL A 36 11.33 -1.03 -11.33
N ALA A 37 12.29 -1.66 -10.63
CA ALA A 37 12.17 -2.00 -9.22
C ALA A 37 11.94 -0.76 -8.33
N GLU A 38 12.72 0.31 -8.53
CA GLU A 38 12.54 1.59 -7.83
C GLU A 38 11.17 2.20 -8.09
N SER A 39 10.69 2.14 -9.34
CA SER A 39 9.34 2.58 -9.71
C SER A 39 8.25 1.82 -8.95
N VAL A 40 8.40 0.50 -8.74
CA VAL A 40 7.48 -0.28 -7.89
C VAL A 40 7.47 0.25 -6.45
N ILE A 41 8.66 0.46 -5.86
CA ILE A 41 8.79 0.97 -4.49
C ILE A 41 8.14 2.35 -4.33
N GLN A 42 8.42 3.28 -5.25
CA GLN A 42 7.86 4.62 -5.20
C GLN A 42 6.34 4.62 -5.36
N ARG A 43 5.82 3.79 -6.27
CA ARG A 43 4.37 3.61 -6.45
C ARG A 43 3.74 3.05 -5.18
N PHE A 44 4.34 2.03 -4.57
CA PHE A 44 3.91 1.47 -3.29
C PHE A 44 3.80 2.56 -2.23
N LYS A 45 4.87 3.34 -2.00
CA LYS A 45 4.89 4.40 -0.98
C LYS A 45 3.76 5.40 -1.18
N ALA A 46 3.57 5.85 -2.41
CA ALA A 46 2.49 6.78 -2.74
C ALA A 46 1.08 6.15 -2.59
N ARG A 47 0.94 4.83 -2.80
CA ARG A 47 -0.34 4.12 -2.62
C ARG A 47 -0.63 3.86 -1.16
N TYR A 48 0.38 3.46 -0.39
CA TYR A 48 0.30 3.34 1.05
C TYR A 48 -0.12 4.67 1.67
N ASP A 49 0.51 5.78 1.23
CA ASP A 49 0.14 7.12 1.69
C ASP A 49 -1.33 7.48 1.40
N CYS A 50 -1.76 7.22 0.17
CA CYS A 50 -3.15 7.43 -0.21
C CYS A 50 -4.12 6.55 0.60
N LEU A 51 -3.76 5.28 0.84
CA LEU A 51 -4.61 4.32 1.54
C LEU A 51 -4.90 4.77 2.97
N TRP A 52 -3.87 5.10 3.77
CA TRP A 52 -4.10 5.46 5.17
C TRP A 52 -4.86 6.80 5.30
N ASN A 53 -4.70 7.72 4.33
CA ASN A 53 -5.49 8.95 4.26
C ASN A 53 -6.98 8.67 3.96
N VAL A 54 -7.26 7.76 3.02
CA VAL A 54 -8.63 7.32 2.71
C VAL A 54 -9.25 6.59 3.90
N LEU A 55 -8.49 5.70 4.55
CA LEU A 55 -8.90 4.97 5.75
C LEU A 55 -9.22 5.94 6.90
N LYS A 56 -8.35 6.93 7.14
CA LYS A 56 -8.59 7.99 8.12
C LYS A 56 -9.92 8.70 7.86
N ARG A 57 -10.16 9.08 6.60
CA ARG A 57 -11.41 9.75 6.20
C ARG A 57 -12.63 8.85 6.41
N HIS A 58 -12.54 7.57 6.09
CA HIS A 58 -13.60 6.60 6.33
C HIS A 58 -13.92 6.46 7.82
N LEU A 59 -12.90 6.38 8.69
CA LEU A 59 -13.07 6.36 10.15
C LEU A 59 -13.76 7.62 10.71
N MET A 60 -13.60 8.77 10.04
CA MET A 60 -14.29 10.02 10.40
C MET A 60 -15.74 10.06 9.92
N GLU A 61 -16.01 9.65 8.68
CA GLU A 61 -17.35 9.75 8.08
C GLU A 61 -18.30 8.64 8.57
N GLU A 62 -17.83 7.39 8.70
CA GLU A 62 -18.70 6.22 8.94
C GLU A 62 -18.83 5.89 10.45
N PRO A 63 -17.77 5.54 11.19
CA PRO A 63 -17.85 5.41 12.66
C PRO A 63 -18.04 6.74 13.40
N GLY A 64 -17.86 7.90 12.74
CA GLY A 64 -17.99 9.21 13.38
C GLY A 64 -16.87 9.57 14.35
N ILE A 65 -15.66 9.02 14.17
CA ILE A 65 -14.54 9.28 15.09
C ILE A 65 -14.08 10.73 14.96
N ALA A 66 -14.25 11.49 16.04
CA ALA A 66 -13.75 12.85 16.14
C ALA A 66 -12.24 12.85 16.39
N ASP A 67 -11.51 13.66 15.61
CA ASP A 67 -10.06 13.89 15.73
C ASP A 67 -9.18 12.62 15.68
N PRO A 68 -9.21 11.85 14.57
CA PRO A 68 -8.34 10.69 14.44
C PRO A 68 -6.87 11.11 14.31
N PRO A 69 -5.93 10.26 14.77
CA PRO A 69 -4.51 10.56 14.80
C PRO A 69 -3.95 10.87 13.40
N ASN A 70 -2.88 11.65 13.33
CA ASN A 70 -2.27 12.08 12.06
C ASN A 70 -1.01 11.30 11.69
N SER A 71 -1.06 9.97 11.75
CA SER A 71 0.02 9.11 11.26
C SER A 71 -0.50 7.71 10.90
N PRO A 72 0.20 6.95 10.04
CA PRO A 72 -0.32 5.69 9.52
C PRO A 72 -0.52 4.63 10.61
N LYS A 73 0.49 4.39 11.45
CA LYS A 73 0.45 3.30 12.45
C LYS A 73 -0.74 3.46 13.43
N PRO A 74 -0.99 4.64 14.03
CA PRO A 74 -2.19 4.86 14.84
C PRO A 74 -3.50 4.71 14.07
N ILE A 75 -3.57 5.15 12.81
CA ILE A 75 -4.78 4.97 11.98
C ILE A 75 -5.08 3.48 11.75
N PHE A 76 -4.07 2.65 11.47
CA PHE A 76 -4.27 1.21 11.33
C PHE A 76 -4.67 0.54 12.66
N ARG A 77 -4.11 0.96 13.80
CA ARG A 77 -4.57 0.48 15.11
C ARG A 77 -6.03 0.82 15.38
N LEU A 78 -6.43 2.05 15.09
CA LEU A 78 -7.80 2.50 15.23
C LEU A 78 -8.75 1.72 14.30
N ALA A 79 -8.35 1.48 13.05
CA ALA A 79 -9.13 0.64 12.14
C ALA A 79 -9.28 -0.80 12.64
N ASN A 80 -8.25 -1.36 13.27
CA ASN A 80 -8.31 -2.69 13.88
C ASN A 80 -9.31 -2.74 15.05
N GLU A 81 -9.28 -1.74 15.93
CA GLU A 81 -10.23 -1.59 17.05
C GLU A 81 -11.68 -1.52 16.56
N ASN A 82 -11.89 -0.93 15.37
CA ASN A 82 -13.18 -0.83 14.70
C ASN A 82 -13.50 -2.03 13.79
N ARG A 83 -12.71 -3.12 13.85
CA ARG A 83 -12.90 -4.37 13.07
C ARG A 83 -12.99 -4.16 11.56
N LEU A 84 -12.29 -3.15 11.04
CA LEU A 84 -12.31 -2.79 9.62
C LEU A 84 -11.20 -3.48 8.81
N LEU A 85 -10.13 -3.92 9.47
CA LEU A 85 -8.99 -4.49 8.78
C LEU A 85 -9.26 -5.93 8.31
N PRO A 86 -8.95 -6.27 7.05
CA PRO A 86 -9.09 -7.63 6.53
C PRO A 86 -7.98 -8.58 7.01
N SER A 87 -6.85 -8.01 7.42
CA SER A 87 -5.64 -8.73 7.84
C SER A 87 -5.18 -8.20 9.21
N PRO A 88 -4.41 -9.00 9.99
CA PRO A 88 -3.92 -8.58 11.31
C PRO A 88 -3.19 -7.23 11.25
N VAL A 89 -3.41 -6.38 12.24
CA VAL A 89 -2.82 -5.03 12.30
C VAL A 89 -1.30 -5.05 12.17
N GLU A 90 -0.65 -6.09 12.68
CA GLU A 90 0.80 -6.30 12.61
C GLU A 90 1.31 -6.32 11.17
N GLN A 91 0.52 -6.84 10.22
CA GLN A 91 0.88 -6.84 8.80
C GLN A 91 0.90 -5.43 8.22
N TRP A 92 -0.10 -4.62 8.55
CA TRP A 92 -0.16 -3.21 8.17
C TRP A 92 0.96 -2.38 8.79
N LEU A 93 1.32 -2.67 10.05
CA LEU A 93 2.45 -2.03 10.71
C LEU A 93 3.78 -2.40 10.04
N ARG A 94 3.96 -3.64 9.57
CA ARG A 94 5.14 -4.04 8.77
C ARG A 94 5.25 -3.25 7.47
N HIS A 95 4.14 -2.99 6.78
CA HIS A 95 4.16 -2.13 5.59
C HIS A 95 4.59 -0.69 5.92
N ALA A 96 4.14 -0.16 7.07
CA ALA A 96 4.56 1.15 7.57
C ALA A 96 6.08 1.21 7.83
N ASP A 97 6.63 0.17 8.45
CA ASP A 97 8.05 0.05 8.75
C ASP A 97 8.89 -0.03 7.47
N ALA A 98 8.46 -0.86 6.51
CA ALA A 98 9.12 -0.98 5.22
C ALA A 98 9.20 0.36 4.46
N CYS A 99 8.15 1.20 4.54
CA CYS A 99 8.15 2.55 3.96
C CYS A 99 9.21 3.48 4.57
N MET A 100 9.45 3.37 5.88
CA MET A 100 10.45 4.17 6.57
C MET A 100 11.86 3.68 6.26
N ASP A 101 12.08 2.37 6.27
CA ASP A 101 13.40 1.77 6.07
C ASP A 101 13.96 1.99 4.66
N THR A 102 13.09 2.02 3.63
CA THR A 102 13.49 2.24 2.23
C THR A 102 13.76 3.70 1.85
N SER A 103 13.79 4.62 2.82
CA SER A 103 14.10 6.04 2.56
C SER A 103 15.59 6.37 2.66
N HIS A 104 16.41 5.47 3.21
CA HIS A 104 17.81 5.74 3.54
C HIS A 104 18.81 4.76 2.91
N ASP A 105 18.40 3.89 1.98
CA ASP A 105 19.27 2.78 1.55
C ASP A 105 19.35 2.53 0.04
N TYR A 106 20.59 2.34 -0.41
CA TYR A 106 20.97 1.89 -1.75
C TYR A 106 21.34 0.39 -1.76
N ASP A 107 21.11 -0.33 -0.65
CA ASP A 107 21.38 -1.77 -0.54
C ASP A 107 20.32 -2.61 -1.27
N GLY A 108 20.75 -3.36 -2.28
CA GLY A 108 19.92 -4.24 -3.10
C GLY A 108 19.17 -5.32 -2.31
N GLU A 109 19.66 -5.75 -1.15
CA GLU A 109 18.98 -6.76 -0.33
C GLU A 109 17.71 -6.21 0.34
N LYS A 110 17.74 -4.96 0.81
CA LYS A 110 16.55 -4.29 1.35
C LYS A 110 15.51 -4.00 0.27
N THR A 111 15.97 -3.62 -0.92
CA THR A 111 15.12 -3.47 -2.10
C THR A 111 14.39 -4.77 -2.44
N LYS A 112 15.09 -5.90 -2.49
CA LYS A 112 14.46 -7.22 -2.70
C LYS A 112 13.46 -7.57 -1.60
N ALA A 113 13.84 -7.37 -0.34
CA ALA A 113 12.96 -7.64 0.79
C ALA A 113 11.67 -6.80 0.72
N PHE A 114 11.77 -5.52 0.34
CA PHE A 114 10.63 -4.65 0.14
C PHE A 114 9.75 -5.11 -1.03
N LEU A 115 10.36 -5.44 -2.17
CA LEU A 115 9.61 -5.91 -3.36
C LEU A 115 8.78 -7.15 -3.05
N ASN A 116 9.30 -8.06 -2.21
CA ASN A 116 8.56 -9.25 -1.75
C ASN A 116 7.32 -8.91 -0.88
N LEU A 117 7.24 -7.70 -0.30
CA LEU A 117 6.08 -7.24 0.47
C LEU A 117 4.98 -6.62 -0.40
N VAL A 118 5.32 -6.18 -1.62
CA VAL A 118 4.39 -5.51 -2.55
C VAL A 118 3.15 -6.34 -2.86
N PRO A 119 3.23 -7.64 -3.22
CA PRO A 119 2.02 -8.41 -3.55
C PRO A 119 1.07 -8.54 -2.34
N HIS A 120 1.62 -8.78 -1.15
CA HIS A 120 0.84 -8.85 0.09
C HIS A 120 0.08 -7.55 0.39
N PHE A 121 0.73 -6.41 0.17
CA PHE A 121 0.07 -5.11 0.31
C PHE A 121 -1.02 -4.89 -0.74
N ILE A 122 -0.80 -5.30 -2.00
CA ILE A 122 -1.81 -5.17 -3.05
C ILE A 122 -3.07 -5.94 -2.65
N ASP A 123 -2.94 -7.19 -2.21
CA ASP A 123 -4.05 -8.03 -1.79
C ASP A 123 -4.79 -7.43 -0.58
N ASP A 124 -4.05 -7.01 0.45
CA ASP A 124 -4.60 -6.36 1.64
C ASP A 124 -5.35 -5.07 1.29
N ALA A 125 -4.77 -4.25 0.42
CA ALA A 125 -5.34 -2.97 -0.02
C ALA A 125 -6.60 -3.16 -0.86
N ILE A 126 -6.66 -4.20 -1.71
CA ILE A 126 -7.87 -4.58 -2.46
C ILE A 126 -8.98 -5.00 -1.50
N CYS A 127 -8.67 -5.86 -0.53
CA CYS A 127 -9.62 -6.31 0.47
C CYS A 127 -10.15 -5.16 1.32
N LEU A 128 -9.26 -4.29 1.82
CA LEU A 128 -9.64 -3.14 2.64
C LEU A 128 -10.49 -2.13 1.82
N HIS A 129 -10.16 -1.91 0.55
CA HIS A 129 -11.02 -1.12 -0.34
C HIS A 129 -12.42 -1.70 -0.45
N GLY A 130 -12.55 -3.02 -0.65
CA GLY A 130 -13.84 -3.71 -0.67
C GLY A 130 -14.63 -3.52 0.62
N MET A 131 -13.97 -3.63 1.78
CA MET A 131 -14.60 -3.42 3.10
C MET A 131 -15.10 -1.97 3.28
N MET A 132 -14.33 -0.98 2.82
CA MET A 132 -14.69 0.44 2.98
C MET A 132 -15.73 0.92 1.97
N SER A 133 -15.69 0.41 0.73
CA SER A 133 -16.55 0.89 -0.37
C SER A 133 -17.84 0.07 -0.54
N GLY A 134 -17.85 -1.19 -0.08
CA GLY A 134 -18.89 -2.15 -0.42
C GLY A 134 -18.89 -2.61 -1.88
N GLU A 135 -17.91 -2.18 -2.69
CA GLU A 135 -17.80 -2.54 -4.10
C GLU A 135 -16.86 -3.72 -4.32
N ALA A 136 -17.25 -4.64 -5.22
CA ALA A 136 -16.36 -5.70 -5.68
C ALA A 136 -15.22 -5.12 -6.53
N TRP A 137 -14.01 -5.64 -6.32
CA TRP A 137 -12.85 -5.30 -7.15
C TRP A 137 -13.11 -5.67 -8.62
N ARG A 138 -12.86 -4.73 -9.54
CA ARG A 138 -13.05 -4.89 -10.99
C ARG A 138 -11.89 -4.26 -11.74
#